data_AF-A0A816WH12-F1
#
_entry.id   AF-A0A816WH12-F1
#
_cell.length_a   1.000
_cell.length_b   1.000
_cell.length_c   1.000
_cell.angle_alpha   90.00
_cell.angle_beta   90.00
_cell.angle_gamma   90.00
#
_symmetry.space_group_name_H-M   'P 1'
#
loop_
_entity.id
_entity.type
_entity.pdbx_description
1 polymer ?
#
loop_
_entity_poly.entity_id
_entity_poly.type
_entity_poly.pdbx_seq_one_letter_code
_entity_poly.pdbx_strand_id
1 'polypeptide(L)'
;MRSVSRFIQPDSVISITIDNSCEENDNIRLFYSLFDIARFTRLQSLTIHGIEDTNLEYFLENLNTSSLTSLSIKSSDQEHSRTWDLISSASLRWNLLKLCISNMNFMVKHISWPNQYKLEHLEFSDCIYSEYLLILRHLPNLRTLVIQDCIIGDNQTCLTLSASIVLASLKSLTITNCSLAPQHFELLISSIPSLHHLKLISHRERFDSMFNASYWEQLICTKLLKLEKFEFLFAFTDLRNNSFVSLESFIASFRAPFWLNDKHWFVTCAYVPRGRAIWLHTTPIDSTRYQGCVRCEVSWRDSICRLTQRPLNTMVDNIVDEVRKKIDLTEELTV
;
A
#
# COMPACT_ATOMS: atom_id res chain seq x y z
N MET A 1 11.79 2.47 -33.94
CA MET A 1 11.45 3.59 -33.03
C MET A 1 11.91 4.98 -33.48
N ARG A 2 13.09 5.17 -34.11
CA ARG A 2 13.57 6.52 -34.55
C ARG A 2 12.61 7.33 -35.43
N SER A 3 11.68 6.68 -36.14
CA SER A 3 10.69 7.37 -36.97
C SER A 3 9.62 8.08 -36.14
N VAL A 4 9.20 7.52 -35.00
CA VAL A 4 8.12 8.07 -34.16
C VAL A 4 8.65 9.23 -33.29
N SER A 5 9.89 9.15 -32.80
CA SER A 5 10.45 10.17 -31.92
C SER A 5 10.57 11.55 -32.55
N ARG A 6 10.74 11.63 -33.89
CA ARG A 6 10.80 12.90 -34.62
C ARG A 6 9.49 13.68 -34.61
N PHE A 7 8.36 12.99 -34.40
CA PHE A 7 7.05 13.62 -34.32
C PHE A 7 6.70 14.07 -32.89
N ILE A 8 7.47 13.64 -31.89
CA ILE A 8 7.28 14.08 -30.51
C ILE A 8 7.96 15.44 -30.34
N GLN A 9 7.18 16.45 -29.97
CA GLN A 9 7.69 17.78 -29.59
C GLN A 9 7.85 17.81 -28.07
N PRO A 10 9.07 17.73 -27.51
CA PRO A 10 9.28 17.61 -26.07
C PRO A 10 8.61 18.72 -25.25
N ASP A 11 8.61 19.95 -25.78
CA ASP A 11 7.99 21.11 -25.13
C ASP A 11 6.46 21.00 -25.02
N SER A 12 5.82 20.10 -25.77
CA SER A 12 4.36 19.86 -25.69
C SER A 12 3.97 18.72 -24.74
N VAL A 13 4.95 17.92 -24.29
CA VAL A 13 4.71 16.72 -23.49
C VAL A 13 4.50 17.11 -22.03
N ILE A 14 3.35 16.71 -21.49
CA ILE A 14 2.95 17.01 -20.10
C ILE A 14 3.19 15.86 -19.12
N SER A 15 3.33 14.63 -19.63
CA SER A 15 3.54 13.44 -18.82
C SER A 15 4.47 12.46 -19.53
N ILE A 16 5.40 11.88 -18.78
CA ILE A 16 6.31 10.84 -19.24
C ILE A 16 6.19 9.66 -18.29
N THR A 17 6.08 8.47 -18.85
CA THR A 17 6.25 7.21 -18.13
C THR A 17 7.37 6.43 -18.79
N ILE A 18 8.41 6.12 -18.01
CA ILE A 18 9.53 5.28 -18.43
C ILE A 18 9.43 4.00 -17.62
N ASP A 19 9.20 2.88 -18.30
CA ASP A 19 9.18 1.57 -17.67
C ASP A 19 10.37 0.75 -18.15
N ASN A 20 11.30 0.52 -17.24
CA ASN A 20 12.52 -0.24 -17.42
C ASN A 20 12.50 -1.52 -16.56
N SER A 21 11.30 -1.98 -16.16
CA SER A 21 11.14 -3.20 -15.35
C SER A 21 11.34 -4.51 -16.13
N CYS A 22 11.45 -4.44 -17.46
CA CYS A 22 11.68 -5.60 -18.32
C CYS A 22 13.18 -5.71 -18.63
N GLU A 23 13.84 -6.77 -18.15
CA GLU A 23 15.30 -7.01 -18.29
C GLU A 23 15.80 -6.95 -19.74
N GLU A 24 14.94 -7.23 -20.71
CA GLU A 24 15.31 -7.26 -22.14
C GLU A 24 15.37 -5.87 -22.79
N ASN A 25 14.84 -4.82 -22.15
CA ASN A 25 14.70 -3.51 -22.76
C ASN A 25 15.34 -2.40 -21.91
N ASP A 26 16.50 -1.92 -22.35
CA ASP A 26 17.15 -0.73 -21.84
C ASP A 26 16.45 0.54 -22.35
N ASN A 27 15.19 0.70 -21.94
CA ASN A 27 14.31 1.77 -22.35
C ASN A 27 14.84 3.14 -21.91
N ILE A 28 15.56 3.19 -20.78
CA ILE A 28 16.14 4.43 -20.28
C ILE A 28 17.29 4.92 -21.17
N ARG A 29 18.22 4.04 -21.60
CA ARG A 29 19.26 4.44 -22.55
C ARG A 29 18.68 4.81 -23.90
N LEU A 30 17.66 4.08 -24.36
CA LEU A 30 16.98 4.45 -25.59
C LEU A 30 16.34 5.84 -25.48
N PHE A 31 15.68 6.15 -24.35
CA PHE A 31 15.11 7.47 -24.09
C PHE A 31 16.17 8.57 -24.19
N TYR A 32 17.31 8.42 -23.50
CA TYR A 32 18.42 9.38 -23.56
C TYR A 32 19.03 9.53 -24.97
N SER A 33 19.05 8.45 -25.76
CA SER A 33 19.54 8.52 -27.14
C SER A 33 18.61 9.30 -28.08
N LEU A 34 17.33 9.42 -27.72
CA LEU A 34 16.30 10.02 -28.56
C LEU A 34 15.91 11.43 -28.11
N PHE A 35 16.02 11.72 -26.82
CA PHE A 35 15.51 12.95 -26.24
C PHE A 35 16.50 13.56 -25.24
N ASP A 36 16.61 14.88 -25.31
CA ASP A 36 17.22 15.68 -24.25
C ASP A 36 16.14 16.03 -23.23
N ILE A 37 16.32 15.57 -21.98
CA ILE A 37 15.33 15.74 -20.91
C ILE A 37 15.10 17.22 -20.56
N ALA A 38 16.09 18.09 -20.78
CA ALA A 38 15.96 19.52 -20.53
C ALA A 38 14.91 20.19 -21.44
N ARG A 39 14.55 19.56 -22.56
CA ARG A 39 13.54 20.08 -23.52
C ARG A 39 12.10 19.83 -23.09
N PHE A 40 11.85 19.09 -22.00
CA PHE A 40 10.50 18.82 -21.53
C PHE A 40 10.02 19.91 -20.56
N THR A 41 10.02 21.15 -21.05
CA THR A 41 9.77 22.37 -20.24
C THR A 41 8.36 22.43 -19.64
N ARG A 42 7.39 21.74 -20.24
CA ARG A 42 5.98 21.66 -19.78
C ARG A 42 5.65 20.37 -19.02
N LEU A 43 6.66 19.58 -18.65
CA LEU A 43 6.45 18.31 -17.96
C LEU A 43 5.86 18.53 -16.57
N GLN A 44 4.66 17.98 -16.36
CA GLN A 44 3.92 18.06 -15.10
C GLN A 44 3.95 16.75 -14.32
N SER A 45 4.07 15.61 -15.00
CA SER A 45 4.04 14.29 -14.39
C SER A 45 5.17 13.42 -14.92
N LEU A 46 5.94 12.82 -14.02
CA LEU A 46 7.02 11.90 -14.34
C LEU A 46 6.84 10.61 -13.54
N THR A 47 6.78 9.49 -14.24
CA THR A 47 6.75 8.16 -13.67
C THR A 47 7.92 7.35 -14.21
N ILE A 48 8.74 6.78 -13.32
CA ILE A 48 9.90 5.98 -13.68
C ILE A 48 9.86 4.66 -12.92
N HIS A 49 9.97 3.54 -13.63
CA HIS A 49 10.03 2.20 -13.06
C HIS A 49 11.31 1.47 -13.50
N GLY A 50 11.95 0.75 -12.58
CA GLY A 50 13.10 -0.11 -12.86
C GLY A 50 14.34 0.63 -13.34
N ILE A 51 14.53 1.87 -12.89
CA ILE A 51 15.70 2.68 -13.25
C ILE A 51 16.85 2.42 -12.27
N GLU A 52 18.06 2.26 -12.80
CA GLU A 52 19.27 2.25 -11.98
C GLU A 52 19.49 3.64 -11.36
N ASP A 53 20.00 3.69 -10.13
CA ASP A 53 20.10 4.95 -9.39
C ASP A 53 21.00 5.97 -10.08
N THR A 54 22.11 5.57 -10.71
CA THR A 54 22.97 6.50 -11.48
C THR A 54 22.25 7.18 -12.65
N ASN A 55 21.37 6.45 -13.33
CA ASN A 55 20.54 6.99 -14.41
C ASN A 55 19.47 7.92 -13.85
N LEU A 56 18.90 7.60 -12.69
CA LEU A 56 17.94 8.46 -12.00
C LEU A 56 18.60 9.76 -11.53
N GLU A 57 19.79 9.71 -10.93
CA GLU A 57 20.55 10.89 -10.52
C GLU A 57 20.76 11.83 -11.71
N TYR A 58 21.26 11.28 -12.84
CA TYR A 58 21.43 12.05 -14.07
C TYR A 58 20.10 12.66 -14.54
N PHE A 59 19.00 11.90 -14.48
CA PHE A 59 17.68 12.38 -14.87
C PHE A 59 17.26 13.59 -14.01
N LEU A 60 17.37 13.48 -12.68
CA LEU A 60 16.94 14.50 -11.73
C LEU A 60 17.79 15.77 -11.81
N GLU A 61 19.10 15.63 -12.09
CA GLU A 61 20.02 16.75 -12.26
C GLU A 61 19.71 17.57 -13.52
N ASN A 62 19.36 16.89 -14.62
CA ASN A 62 19.13 17.52 -15.93
C ASN A 62 17.67 17.93 -16.18
N LEU A 63 16.74 17.52 -15.32
CA LEU A 63 15.33 17.87 -15.45
C LEU A 63 15.08 19.35 -15.09
N ASN A 64 15.05 20.20 -16.13
CA ASN A 64 14.87 21.65 -16.00
C ASN A 64 13.41 22.09 -16.24
N THR A 65 12.48 21.59 -15.43
CA THR A 65 11.08 22.05 -15.43
C THR A 65 10.70 22.59 -14.06
N SER A 66 10.01 23.72 -14.01
CA SER A 66 9.34 24.22 -12.80
C SER A 66 7.88 23.77 -12.71
N SER A 67 7.37 23.13 -13.77
CA SER A 67 5.97 22.72 -13.88
C SER A 67 5.69 21.31 -13.35
N LEU A 68 6.72 20.59 -12.90
CA LEU A 68 6.55 19.24 -12.34
C LEU A 68 5.72 19.29 -11.05
N THR A 69 4.58 18.62 -11.08
CA THR A 69 3.63 18.52 -9.96
C THR A 69 3.51 17.10 -9.42
N SER A 70 3.87 16.08 -10.20
CA SER A 70 3.82 14.68 -9.79
C SER A 70 5.10 13.95 -10.18
N LEU A 71 5.69 13.25 -9.20
CA LEU A 71 6.86 12.40 -9.38
C LEU A 71 6.56 11.01 -8.80
N SER A 72 6.75 9.97 -9.58
CA SER A 72 6.62 8.58 -9.17
C SER A 72 7.89 7.82 -9.56
N ILE A 73 8.56 7.23 -8.58
CA ILE A 73 9.80 6.47 -8.78
C ILE A 73 9.63 5.08 -8.18
N LYS A 74 10.00 4.06 -8.93
CA LYS A 74 10.16 2.69 -8.47
C LYS A 74 11.56 2.23 -8.86
N SER A 75 12.51 2.28 -7.93
CA SER A 75 13.88 1.83 -8.19
C SER A 75 13.97 0.31 -8.11
N SER A 76 14.89 -0.28 -8.86
CA SER A 76 15.29 -1.69 -8.77
C SER A 76 16.41 -1.91 -7.76
N ASP A 77 17.15 -0.86 -7.42
CA ASP A 77 18.45 -0.96 -6.75
C ASP A 77 18.33 -0.76 -5.23
N GLN A 78 19.40 -1.16 -4.52
CA GLN A 78 19.53 -0.88 -3.08
C GLN A 78 19.99 0.57 -2.84
N GLU A 79 19.72 1.06 -1.63
CA GLU A 79 19.90 2.43 -1.13
C GLU A 79 21.05 3.26 -1.73
N HIS A 80 20.72 4.41 -2.33
CA HIS A 80 21.66 5.52 -2.52
C HIS A 80 21.16 6.84 -1.89
N SER A 81 21.85 7.29 -0.85
CA SER A 81 21.52 8.53 -0.12
C SER A 81 21.48 9.77 -1.02
N ARG A 82 22.33 9.82 -2.06
CA ARG A 82 22.45 10.94 -2.99
C ARG A 82 21.18 11.17 -3.81
N THR A 83 20.49 10.11 -4.24
CA THR A 83 19.22 10.21 -4.96
C THR A 83 18.21 11.04 -4.18
N TRP A 84 18.17 10.90 -2.86
CA TRP A 84 17.27 11.67 -2.02
C TRP A 84 17.65 13.13 -1.88
N ASP A 85 18.94 13.43 -1.73
CA ASP A 85 19.42 14.81 -1.72
C ASP A 85 19.07 15.51 -3.06
N LEU A 86 19.14 14.78 -4.17
CA LEU A 86 18.69 15.28 -5.48
C LEU A 86 17.18 15.49 -5.53
N ILE A 87 16.35 14.55 -5.08
CA ILE A 87 14.89 14.74 -5.06
C ILE A 87 14.53 15.92 -4.12
N SER A 88 15.15 16.02 -2.95
CA SER A 88 14.90 17.08 -1.96
C SER A 88 15.36 18.46 -2.44
N SER A 89 16.51 18.54 -3.11
CA SER A 89 16.98 19.80 -3.71
C SER A 89 16.18 20.17 -4.96
N ALA A 90 15.76 19.18 -5.75
CA ALA A 90 15.01 19.42 -6.97
C ALA A 90 13.54 19.76 -6.70
N SER A 91 12.93 19.20 -5.67
CA SER A 91 11.57 19.54 -5.23
C SER A 91 11.44 20.99 -4.74
N LEU A 92 12.53 21.65 -4.33
CA LEU A 92 12.54 23.10 -4.08
C LEU A 92 12.34 23.91 -5.37
N ARG A 93 12.80 23.37 -6.50
CA ARG A 93 12.64 23.97 -7.83
C ARG A 93 11.29 23.60 -8.45
N TRP A 94 10.73 22.46 -8.06
CA TRP A 94 9.48 21.92 -8.58
C TRP A 94 8.27 22.37 -7.77
N ASN A 95 7.11 22.46 -8.41
CA ASN A 95 5.84 22.69 -7.72
C ASN A 95 5.21 21.35 -7.32
N LEU A 96 5.99 20.48 -6.67
CA LEU A 96 5.59 19.09 -6.44
C LEU A 96 4.44 18.99 -5.44
N LEU A 97 3.33 18.40 -5.90
CA LEU A 97 2.12 18.12 -5.12
C LEU A 97 1.98 16.64 -4.77
N LYS A 98 2.53 15.76 -5.61
CA LYS A 98 2.50 14.31 -5.45
C LYS A 98 3.88 13.69 -5.57
N LEU A 99 4.27 12.91 -4.58
CA LEU A 99 5.50 12.13 -4.56
C LEU A 99 5.18 10.68 -4.21
N CYS A 100 5.50 9.75 -5.11
CA CYS A 100 5.37 8.32 -4.90
C CYS A 100 6.73 7.66 -5.05
N ILE A 101 7.22 6.97 -4.03
CA ILE A 101 8.53 6.33 -4.04
C ILE A 101 8.40 4.92 -3.52
N SER A 102 8.45 3.95 -4.42
CA SER A 102 8.32 2.54 -4.06
C SER A 102 9.67 1.82 -4.16
N ASN A 103 9.84 0.80 -3.34
CA ASN A 103 11.00 -0.09 -3.32
C ASN A 103 12.33 0.65 -3.08
N MET A 104 12.31 1.62 -2.19
CA MET A 104 13.51 2.32 -1.76
C MET A 104 13.63 2.18 -0.25
N ASN A 105 14.63 1.44 0.22
CA ASN A 105 14.88 1.15 1.64
C ASN A 105 15.48 2.35 2.38
N PHE A 106 14.88 3.53 2.24
CA PHE A 106 15.44 4.74 2.82
C PHE A 106 14.88 5.02 4.19
N MET A 107 15.78 5.29 5.13
CA MET A 107 15.38 5.95 6.37
C MET A 107 15.00 7.40 6.06
N VAL A 108 13.70 7.68 6.13
CA VAL A 108 13.08 9.01 5.97
C VAL A 108 13.77 10.08 6.83
N LYS A 109 14.44 9.68 7.92
CA LYS A 109 15.24 10.59 8.76
C LYS A 109 16.32 11.37 8.00
N HIS A 110 16.77 10.88 6.85
CA HIS A 110 17.75 11.57 6.00
C HIS A 110 17.12 12.58 5.05
N ILE A 111 15.79 12.55 4.89
CA ILE A 111 15.10 13.46 3.99
C ILE A 111 14.98 14.81 4.68
N SER A 112 15.64 15.81 4.08
CA SER A 112 15.33 17.20 4.39
C SER A 112 13.98 17.53 3.78
N TRP A 113 13.00 17.85 4.63
CA TRP A 113 11.67 18.32 4.23
C TRP A 113 11.58 19.84 4.44
N PRO A 114 11.89 20.66 3.42
CA PRO A 114 11.72 22.09 3.49
C PRO A 114 10.30 22.48 3.92
N ASN A 115 10.20 23.43 4.85
CA ASN A 115 8.93 23.87 5.45
C ASN A 115 7.92 24.46 4.43
N GLN A 116 8.36 24.73 3.20
CA GLN A 116 7.55 25.33 2.12
C GLN A 116 6.93 24.28 1.18
N TYR A 117 7.02 22.99 1.51
CA TYR A 117 6.47 21.95 0.65
C TYR A 117 4.96 22.10 0.51
N LYS A 118 4.52 22.20 -0.75
CA LYS A 118 3.10 22.13 -1.16
C LYS A 118 2.63 20.69 -1.33
N LEU A 119 3.42 19.72 -0.86
CA LEU A 119 3.15 18.31 -1.06
C LEU A 119 1.83 17.93 -0.38
N GLU A 120 0.87 17.48 -1.17
CA GLU A 120 -0.45 17.05 -0.71
C GLU A 120 -0.58 15.52 -0.67
N HIS A 121 0.22 14.81 -1.47
CA HIS A 121 0.21 13.36 -1.55
C HIS A 121 1.63 12.80 -1.44
N LEU A 122 1.82 11.90 -0.47
CA LEU A 122 3.07 11.18 -0.27
C LEU A 122 2.78 9.68 -0.19
N GLU A 123 3.51 8.90 -0.99
CA GLU A 123 3.51 7.45 -0.96
C GLU A 123 4.94 6.94 -0.84
N PHE A 124 5.18 6.02 0.09
CA PHE A 124 6.46 5.33 0.18
C PHE A 124 6.34 3.91 0.73
N SER A 125 7.35 3.08 0.47
CA SER A 125 7.33 1.67 0.86
C SER A 125 7.53 1.50 2.37
N ASP A 126 8.74 1.78 2.87
CA ASP A 126 9.11 1.46 4.25
C ASP A 126 9.04 2.68 5.17
N CYS A 127 8.39 2.52 6.32
CA CYS A 127 8.25 3.55 7.34
C CYS A 127 8.43 2.97 8.74
N ILE A 128 9.45 3.42 9.47
CA ILE A 128 9.47 3.18 10.92
C ILE A 128 8.56 4.19 11.63
N TYR A 129 7.96 3.79 12.75
CA TYR A 129 7.04 4.63 13.51
C TYR A 129 7.54 6.06 13.81
N SER A 130 8.83 6.24 14.13
CA SER A 130 9.40 7.59 14.36
C SER A 130 9.39 8.47 13.12
N GLU A 131 9.58 7.87 11.94
CA GLU A 131 9.68 8.58 10.68
C GLU A 131 8.33 9.10 10.21
N TYR A 132 7.29 8.31 10.42
CA TYR A 132 5.91 8.75 10.23
C TYR A 132 5.62 10.08 10.94
N LEU A 133 6.08 10.22 12.19
CA LEU A 133 5.88 11.43 12.99
C LEU A 133 6.68 12.62 12.43
N LEU A 134 7.89 12.37 11.95
CA LEU A 134 8.72 13.40 11.29
C LEU A 134 8.06 13.90 10.01
N ILE A 135 7.58 12.99 9.16
CA ILE A 135 6.87 13.32 7.91
C ILE A 135 5.73 14.27 8.21
N LEU A 136 4.89 13.90 9.16
CA LEU A 136 3.72 14.67 9.48
C LEU A 136 4.06 16.04 10.07
N ARG A 137 5.10 16.12 10.91
CA ARG A 137 5.58 17.40 11.43
C ARG A 137 6.07 18.33 10.34
N HIS A 138 6.74 17.80 9.32
CA HIS A 138 7.37 18.60 8.27
C HIS A 138 6.47 18.88 7.06
N LEU A 139 5.38 18.15 6.90
CA LEU A 139 4.47 18.29 5.75
C LEU A 139 3.07 18.74 6.20
N PRO A 140 2.90 20.01 6.62
CA PRO A 140 1.63 20.50 7.16
C PRO A 140 0.50 20.54 6.12
N ASN A 141 0.81 20.51 4.81
CA ASN A 141 -0.18 20.50 3.73
C ASN A 141 -0.57 19.08 3.28
N LEU A 142 0.02 18.04 3.86
CA LEU A 142 -0.20 16.67 3.44
C LEU A 142 -1.66 16.26 3.67
N ARG A 143 -2.33 15.83 2.60
CA ARG A 143 -3.73 15.36 2.62
C ARG A 143 -3.85 13.86 2.50
N THR A 144 -2.93 13.23 1.76
CA THR A 144 -2.91 11.79 1.54
C THR A 144 -1.54 11.23 1.88
N LEU A 145 -1.53 10.20 2.71
CA LEU A 145 -0.34 9.46 3.08
C LEU A 145 -0.57 7.97 2.80
N VAL A 146 0.32 7.37 2.02
CA VAL A 146 0.33 5.94 1.71
C VAL A 146 1.65 5.35 2.16
N ILE A 147 1.59 4.32 2.99
CA ILE A 147 2.75 3.62 3.55
C ILE A 147 2.59 2.15 3.22
N GLN A 148 3.58 1.51 2.60
CA GLN A 148 3.42 0.11 2.21
C GLN A 148 3.78 -0.88 3.32
N ASP A 149 4.71 -0.50 4.18
CA ASP A 149 5.26 -1.30 5.27
C ASP A 149 5.52 -0.37 6.46
N CYS A 150 4.74 -0.55 7.53
CA CYS A 150 4.90 0.24 8.75
C CYS A 150 5.33 -0.66 9.90
N ILE A 151 6.55 -0.42 10.41
CA ILE A 151 7.18 -1.24 11.45
C ILE A 151 7.57 -0.40 12.67
N ILE A 152 7.70 -1.07 13.82
CA ILE A 152 8.25 -0.47 15.04
C ILE A 152 9.77 -0.67 14.99
N GLY A 153 10.54 0.41 15.07
CA GLY A 153 12.00 0.31 15.14
C GLY A 153 12.47 -0.22 16.50
N ASP A 154 13.50 -1.07 16.48
CA ASP A 154 14.03 -1.81 17.66
C ASP A 154 14.44 -0.93 18.85
N ASN A 155 14.74 0.35 18.61
CA ASN A 155 15.34 1.25 19.61
C ASN A 155 14.38 2.29 20.18
N GLN A 156 13.07 2.19 19.94
CA GLN A 156 12.14 3.21 20.38
C GLN A 156 11.56 2.87 21.75
N THR A 157 12.22 3.36 22.80
CA THR A 157 11.47 3.97 23.89
C THR A 157 10.47 4.89 23.22
N CYS A 158 9.18 4.57 23.32
CA CYS A 158 8.10 5.41 22.80
C CYS A 158 8.46 6.85 23.16
N LEU A 159 8.97 7.60 22.19
CA LEU A 159 9.26 9.00 22.38
C LEU A 159 7.91 9.52 22.85
N THR A 160 7.89 10.00 24.10
CA THR A 160 6.74 10.66 24.69
C THR A 160 6.55 11.90 23.84
N LEU A 161 5.87 11.69 22.71
CA LEU A 161 5.40 12.72 21.83
C LEU A 161 4.64 13.64 22.76
N SER A 162 5.19 14.83 22.95
CA SER A 162 4.42 15.93 23.48
C SER A 162 3.12 15.93 22.68
N ALA A 163 2.00 15.86 23.40
CA ALA A 163 0.64 15.74 22.89
C ALA A 163 0.19 16.93 22.00
N SER A 164 1.12 17.69 21.43
CA SER A 164 0.96 18.97 20.78
C SER A 164 0.98 18.92 19.25
N ILE A 165 1.38 17.80 18.62
CA ILE A 165 1.32 17.69 17.15
C ILE A 165 -0.05 17.16 16.75
N VAL A 166 -1.03 18.07 16.63
CA VAL A 166 -2.33 17.79 16.03
C VAL A 166 -2.28 18.14 14.56
N LEU A 167 -2.46 17.14 13.69
CA LEU A 167 -2.31 17.30 12.25
C LEU A 167 -3.69 17.47 11.62
N ALA A 168 -4.05 18.73 11.42
CA ALA A 168 -5.39 19.10 10.99
C ALA A 168 -5.67 18.84 9.50
N SER A 169 -4.63 18.58 8.68
CA SER A 169 -4.74 18.54 7.22
C SER A 169 -4.87 17.14 6.63
N LEU A 170 -4.33 16.10 7.25
CA LEU A 170 -4.33 14.76 6.66
C LEU A 170 -5.73 14.16 6.62
N LYS A 171 -6.21 13.85 5.42
CA LYS A 171 -7.57 13.36 5.12
C LYS A 171 -7.62 11.88 4.82
N SER A 172 -6.57 11.33 4.24
CA SER A 172 -6.50 9.94 3.81
C SER A 172 -5.21 9.30 4.26
N LEU A 173 -5.33 8.15 4.94
CA LEU A 173 -4.21 7.33 5.37
C LEU A 173 -4.40 5.91 4.85
N THR A 174 -3.43 5.43 4.08
CA THR A 174 -3.34 4.03 3.68
C THR A 174 -2.08 3.43 4.29
N ILE A 175 -2.23 2.35 5.04
CA ILE A 175 -1.09 1.56 5.51
C ILE A 175 -1.29 0.14 4.99
N THR A 176 -0.39 -0.33 4.14
CA THR A 176 -0.29 -1.75 3.83
C THR A 176 0.73 -2.43 4.74
N ASN A 177 0.67 -3.75 4.80
CA ASN A 177 1.49 -4.58 5.69
C ASN A 177 1.66 -4.02 7.12
N CYS A 178 0.58 -3.49 7.70
CA CYS A 178 0.65 -2.85 9.01
C CYS A 178 1.00 -3.89 10.09
N SER A 179 2.21 -3.80 10.63
CA SER A 179 2.72 -4.70 11.68
C SER A 179 2.57 -4.12 13.10
N LEU A 180 2.03 -2.90 13.22
CA LEU A 180 1.90 -2.20 14.50
C LEU A 180 1.00 -2.96 15.48
N ALA A 181 1.44 -3.05 16.73
CA ALA A 181 0.57 -3.47 17.83
C ALA A 181 -0.59 -2.46 18.00
N PRO A 182 -1.77 -2.89 18.48
CA PRO A 182 -2.95 -2.03 18.60
C PRO A 182 -2.70 -0.73 19.36
N GLN A 183 -1.90 -0.76 20.43
CA GLN A 183 -1.60 0.44 21.24
C GLN A 183 -0.78 1.48 20.45
N HIS A 184 0.20 1.03 19.66
CA HIS A 184 1.00 1.92 18.81
C HIS A 184 0.19 2.47 17.64
N PHE A 185 -0.70 1.65 17.08
CA PHE A 185 -1.63 2.10 16.06
C PHE A 185 -2.59 3.17 16.60
N GLU A 186 -3.13 2.98 17.81
CA GLU A 186 -3.99 3.97 18.45
C GLU A 186 -3.27 5.32 18.68
N LEU A 187 -2.01 5.27 19.12
CA LEU A 187 -1.17 6.46 19.25
C LEU A 187 -0.96 7.15 17.89
N LEU A 188 -0.70 6.36 16.84
CA LEU A 188 -0.50 6.84 15.48
C LEU A 188 -1.71 7.66 15.01
N ILE A 189 -2.91 7.10 15.09
CA ILE A 189 -4.12 7.75 14.58
C ILE A 189 -4.64 8.86 15.48
N SER A 190 -4.31 8.82 16.79
CA SER A 190 -4.68 9.90 17.71
C SER A 190 -4.04 11.24 17.33
N SER A 191 -2.95 11.22 16.56
CA SER A 191 -2.33 12.43 16.01
C SER A 191 -3.06 13.02 14.79
N ILE A 192 -4.04 12.31 14.22
CA ILE A 192 -4.77 12.69 13.00
C ILE A 192 -6.30 12.65 13.22
N PRO A 193 -6.85 13.51 14.09
CA PRO A 193 -8.31 13.53 14.32
C PRO A 193 -9.12 14.00 13.10
N SER A 194 -8.44 14.51 12.06
CA SER A 194 -9.07 15.10 10.88
C SER A 194 -9.29 14.13 9.71
N LEU A 195 -9.01 12.83 9.92
CA LEU A 195 -9.02 11.78 8.92
C LEU A 195 -10.45 11.44 8.44
N HIS A 196 -10.65 11.37 7.12
CA HIS A 196 -11.93 10.99 6.49
C HIS A 196 -11.86 9.59 5.87
N HIS A 197 -10.69 9.16 5.42
CA HIS A 197 -10.47 7.83 4.84
C HIS A 197 -9.29 7.12 5.51
N LEU A 198 -9.54 5.90 5.98
CA LEU A 198 -8.54 5.00 6.52
C LEU A 198 -8.58 3.70 5.72
N LYS A 199 -7.43 3.29 5.18
CA LYS A 199 -7.25 2.00 4.52
C LYS A 199 -6.14 1.21 5.20
N LEU A 200 -6.43 -0.01 5.66
CA LEU A 200 -5.47 -0.87 6.34
C LEU A 200 -5.37 -2.25 5.71
N ILE A 201 -4.17 -2.65 5.32
CA ILE A 201 -3.88 -4.02 4.91
C ILE A 201 -2.88 -4.58 5.92
N SER A 202 -3.22 -5.67 6.59
CA SER A 202 -2.40 -6.25 7.64
C SER A 202 -2.42 -7.78 7.57
N HIS A 203 -1.23 -8.36 7.63
CA HIS A 203 -1.02 -9.80 7.72
C HIS A 203 -0.41 -10.09 9.09
N ARG A 204 -1.16 -10.79 9.96
CA ARG A 204 -0.79 -11.02 11.36
C ARG A 204 -0.63 -12.50 11.64
N GLU A 205 0.41 -12.83 12.39
CA GLU A 205 0.61 -14.19 12.94
C GLU A 205 -0.20 -14.44 14.22
N ARG A 206 -0.72 -13.36 14.82
CA ARG A 206 -1.44 -13.42 16.09
C ARG A 206 -2.82 -12.81 15.94
N PHE A 207 -3.75 -13.42 16.64
CA PHE A 207 -5.08 -12.88 16.79
C PHE A 207 -5.06 -11.85 17.92
N ASP A 208 -5.21 -10.57 17.59
CA ASP A 208 -5.20 -9.45 18.54
C ASP A 208 -6.43 -8.55 18.39
N SER A 209 -6.45 -7.43 19.09
CA SER A 209 -7.61 -6.52 19.09
C SER A 209 -7.87 -5.85 17.74
N MET A 210 -6.97 -5.92 16.75
CA MET A 210 -7.27 -5.42 15.40
C MET A 210 -8.35 -6.22 14.69
N PHE A 211 -8.64 -7.45 15.15
CA PHE A 211 -9.75 -8.26 14.66
C PHE A 211 -11.05 -8.08 15.47
N ASN A 212 -11.05 -7.20 16.48
CA ASN A 212 -12.20 -6.96 17.34
C ASN A 212 -13.01 -5.74 16.85
N ALA A 213 -14.27 -5.95 16.49
CA ALA A 213 -15.14 -4.89 16.00
C ALA A 213 -15.41 -3.79 17.06
N SER A 214 -15.54 -4.16 18.34
CA SER A 214 -15.77 -3.20 19.42
C SER A 214 -14.55 -2.30 19.67
N TYR A 215 -13.34 -2.82 19.46
CA TYR A 215 -12.11 -2.01 19.50
C TYR A 215 -12.16 -0.91 18.43
N TRP A 216 -12.48 -1.27 17.19
CA TRP A 216 -12.59 -0.31 16.09
C TRP A 216 -13.73 0.68 16.30
N GLU A 217 -14.90 0.23 16.73
CA GLU A 217 -16.04 1.10 17.05
C GLU A 217 -15.66 2.16 18.09
N GLN A 218 -15.07 1.73 19.22
CA GLN A 218 -14.62 2.67 20.25
C GLN A 218 -13.58 3.65 19.69
N LEU A 219 -12.61 3.16 18.94
CA LEU A 219 -11.55 3.98 18.37
C LEU A 219 -12.09 5.02 17.39
N ILE A 220 -13.04 4.64 16.53
CA ILE A 220 -13.68 5.52 15.57
C ILE A 220 -14.54 6.57 16.27
N CYS A 221 -15.36 6.14 17.24
CA CYS A 221 -16.23 7.02 18.00
C CYS A 221 -15.50 7.97 18.94
N THR A 222 -14.23 7.70 19.29
CA THR A 222 -13.47 8.54 20.23
C THR A 222 -12.37 9.35 19.56
N LYS A 223 -11.70 8.82 18.53
CA LYS A 223 -10.51 9.43 17.91
C LYS A 223 -10.74 9.85 16.46
N LEU A 224 -11.58 9.14 15.71
CA LEU A 224 -11.76 9.33 14.27
C LEU A 224 -13.18 9.78 13.92
N LEU A 225 -13.63 10.85 14.59
CA LEU A 225 -15.01 11.36 14.47
C LEU A 225 -15.41 11.76 13.04
N LYS A 226 -14.43 12.13 12.21
CA LYS A 226 -14.63 12.53 10.81
C LYS A 226 -14.50 11.38 9.81
N LEU A 227 -14.31 10.15 10.28
CA LEU A 227 -14.09 9.00 9.41
C LEU A 227 -15.39 8.61 8.68
N GLU A 228 -15.37 8.84 7.37
CA GLU A 228 -16.45 8.53 6.43
C GLU A 228 -16.24 7.17 5.77
N LYS A 229 -14.99 6.79 5.55
CA LYS A 229 -14.63 5.55 4.86
C LYS A 229 -13.56 4.76 5.62
N PHE A 230 -13.90 3.52 5.96
CA PHE A 230 -12.95 2.56 6.55
C PHE A 230 -12.82 1.32 5.68
N GLU A 231 -11.67 1.19 5.04
CA GLU A 231 -11.31 0.04 4.21
C GLU A 231 -10.28 -0.82 4.94
N PHE A 232 -10.51 -2.13 5.03
CA PHE A 232 -9.49 -2.99 5.58
C PHE A 232 -9.42 -4.37 4.94
N LEU A 233 -8.23 -4.98 5.08
CA LEU A 233 -7.94 -6.39 4.89
C LEU A 233 -7.08 -6.85 6.08
N PHE A 234 -7.67 -7.63 6.98
CA PHE A 234 -6.95 -8.28 8.08
C PHE A 234 -6.86 -9.76 7.79
N ALA A 235 -5.66 -10.22 7.51
CA ALA A 235 -5.36 -11.62 7.28
C ALA A 235 -4.65 -12.21 8.49
N PHE A 236 -5.15 -13.33 8.99
CA PHE A 236 -4.53 -14.13 10.04
C PHE A 236 -4.18 -15.51 9.49
N THR A 237 -2.99 -16.01 9.78
CA THR A 237 -2.54 -17.35 9.40
C THR A 237 -2.17 -18.12 10.65
N ASP A 238 -2.91 -19.20 10.98
CA ASP A 238 -2.58 -20.04 12.14
C ASP A 238 -1.49 -21.06 11.77
N LEU A 239 -0.28 -20.79 12.23
CA LEU A 239 0.87 -21.68 12.02
C LEU A 239 1.05 -22.70 13.15
N ARG A 240 0.38 -22.54 14.30
CA ARG A 240 0.86 -23.20 15.54
C ARG A 240 -0.21 -23.89 16.39
N ASN A 241 -1.51 -23.61 16.25
CA ASN A 241 -2.52 -24.18 17.14
C ASN A 241 -3.70 -24.84 16.42
N ASN A 242 -4.15 -25.99 16.96
CA ASN A 242 -5.39 -26.66 16.55
C ASN A 242 -6.63 -26.05 17.23
N SER A 243 -6.49 -24.95 17.99
CA SER A 243 -7.62 -24.27 18.59
C SER A 243 -8.33 -23.49 17.49
N PHE A 244 -9.32 -24.13 16.87
CA PHE A 244 -10.24 -23.48 15.95
C PHE A 244 -10.93 -22.35 16.71
N VAL A 245 -10.45 -21.12 16.55
CA VAL A 245 -11.19 -19.99 17.10
C VAL A 245 -12.50 -19.91 16.33
N SER A 246 -13.61 -19.85 17.06
CA SER A 246 -14.93 -19.83 16.44
C SER A 246 -15.05 -18.58 15.56
N LEU A 247 -14.99 -18.77 14.24
CA LEU A 247 -15.18 -17.73 13.24
C LEU A 247 -16.45 -16.93 13.50
N GLU A 248 -17.50 -17.62 13.97
CA GLU A 248 -18.78 -17.00 14.29
C GLU A 248 -18.66 -15.96 15.40
N SER A 249 -17.82 -16.20 16.42
CA SER A 249 -17.63 -15.24 17.51
C SER A 249 -17.04 -13.91 17.03
N PHE A 250 -16.18 -13.94 16.00
CA PHE A 250 -15.59 -12.73 15.42
C PHE A 250 -16.58 -11.96 14.58
N ILE A 251 -17.22 -12.70 13.68
CA ILE A 251 -18.20 -12.15 12.75
C ILE A 251 -19.37 -11.54 13.52
N ALA A 252 -19.77 -12.15 14.65
CA ALA A 252 -20.84 -11.66 15.49
C ALA A 252 -20.61 -10.20 15.96
N SER A 253 -19.37 -9.82 16.28
CA SER A 253 -19.07 -8.45 16.73
C SER A 253 -19.29 -7.39 15.63
N PHE A 254 -19.08 -7.75 14.36
CA PHE A 254 -19.35 -6.88 13.21
C PHE A 254 -20.84 -6.80 12.81
N ARG A 255 -21.73 -7.52 13.52
CA ARG A 255 -23.18 -7.41 13.34
C ARG A 255 -23.82 -6.31 14.19
N ALA A 256 -23.03 -5.61 15.01
CA ALA A 256 -23.54 -4.52 15.82
C ALA A 256 -24.15 -3.40 14.94
N PRO A 257 -25.18 -2.67 15.43
CA PRO A 257 -25.83 -1.60 14.67
C PRO A 257 -24.88 -0.53 14.13
N PHE A 258 -23.80 -0.24 14.85
CA PHE A 258 -22.75 0.67 14.40
C PHE A 258 -22.24 0.33 12.99
N TRP A 259 -21.95 -0.94 12.72
CA TRP A 259 -21.39 -1.37 11.43
C TRP A 259 -22.44 -1.41 10.32
N LEU A 260 -23.61 -1.99 10.62
CA LEU A 260 -24.63 -2.28 9.62
C LEU A 260 -25.53 -1.09 9.31
N ASN A 261 -25.94 -0.35 10.35
CA ASN A 261 -26.96 0.70 10.24
C ASN A 261 -26.35 2.10 10.24
N ASP A 262 -25.34 2.35 11.08
CA ASP A 262 -24.79 3.71 11.21
C ASP A 262 -23.75 3.96 10.11
N LYS A 263 -22.77 3.06 9.98
CA LYS A 263 -21.66 3.21 9.03
C LYS A 263 -21.91 2.56 7.67
N HIS A 264 -22.78 1.56 7.60
CA HIS A 264 -22.99 0.74 6.40
C HIS A 264 -21.68 0.13 5.85
N TRP A 265 -20.75 -0.20 6.75
CA TRP A 265 -19.47 -0.81 6.40
C TRP A 265 -19.59 -2.34 6.53
N PHE A 266 -19.92 -2.99 5.42
CA PHE A 266 -20.13 -4.43 5.39
C PHE A 266 -18.80 -5.19 5.46
N VAL A 267 -18.71 -6.10 6.42
CA VAL A 267 -17.52 -6.93 6.63
C VAL A 267 -17.76 -8.33 6.07
N THR A 268 -16.85 -8.76 5.21
CA THR A 268 -16.77 -10.12 4.71
C THR A 268 -15.71 -10.88 5.48
N CYS A 269 -15.99 -12.15 5.80
CA CYS A 269 -15.02 -13.10 6.31
C CYS A 269 -14.78 -14.20 5.28
N ALA A 270 -13.53 -14.50 4.96
CA ALA A 270 -13.16 -15.60 4.10
C ALA A 270 -12.18 -16.54 4.81
N TYR A 271 -12.43 -17.84 4.70
CA TYR A 271 -11.51 -18.88 5.15
C TYR A 271 -10.81 -19.52 3.97
N VAL A 272 -9.48 -19.60 4.05
CA VAL A 272 -8.58 -20.17 3.04
C VAL A 272 -8.01 -21.49 3.59
N PRO A 273 -8.60 -22.66 3.25
CA PRO A 273 -8.24 -23.92 3.88
C PRO A 273 -6.77 -24.31 3.68
N ARG A 274 -6.25 -24.15 2.46
CA ARG A 274 -4.85 -24.52 2.11
C ARG A 274 -3.82 -23.71 2.90
N GLY A 275 -4.12 -22.43 3.15
CA GLY A 275 -3.26 -21.55 3.92
C GLY A 275 -3.57 -21.52 5.41
N ARG A 276 -4.62 -22.23 5.87
CA ARG A 276 -5.20 -22.08 7.23
C ARG A 276 -5.37 -20.61 7.62
N ALA A 277 -5.81 -19.79 6.66
CA ALA A 277 -5.88 -18.36 6.81
C ALA A 277 -7.32 -17.86 6.91
N ILE A 278 -7.53 -16.83 7.73
CA ILE A 278 -8.80 -16.13 7.89
C ILE A 278 -8.60 -14.69 7.44
N TRP A 279 -9.43 -14.23 6.52
CA TRP A 279 -9.39 -12.86 6.00
C TRP A 279 -10.68 -12.14 6.37
N LEU A 280 -10.56 -11.01 7.08
CA LEU A 280 -11.65 -10.07 7.30
C LEU A 280 -11.43 -8.84 6.42
N HIS A 281 -12.45 -8.40 5.69
CA HIS A 281 -12.30 -7.26 4.80
C HIS A 281 -13.60 -6.51 4.52
N THR A 282 -13.49 -5.23 4.20
CA THR A 282 -14.60 -4.39 3.72
C THR A 282 -14.53 -4.10 2.23
N THR A 283 -13.36 -4.25 1.61
CA THR A 283 -13.18 -4.04 0.16
C THR A 283 -13.41 -5.34 -0.60
N PRO A 284 -13.95 -5.31 -1.84
CA PRO A 284 -13.92 -6.48 -2.70
C PRO A 284 -12.46 -6.84 -2.96
N ILE A 285 -12.00 -7.98 -2.44
CA ILE A 285 -10.68 -8.52 -2.78
C ILE A 285 -10.77 -9.08 -4.21
N ASP A 286 -9.69 -8.92 -4.96
CA ASP A 286 -9.57 -9.51 -6.30
C ASP A 286 -9.86 -11.02 -6.25
N SER A 287 -10.87 -11.41 -7.02
CA SER A 287 -11.39 -12.78 -7.11
C SER A 287 -10.33 -13.83 -7.44
N THR A 288 -9.25 -13.42 -8.11
CA THR A 288 -8.12 -14.29 -8.49
C THR A 288 -7.42 -14.90 -7.28
N ARG A 289 -7.41 -14.21 -6.14
CA ARG A 289 -6.78 -14.70 -4.89
C ARG A 289 -7.59 -15.77 -4.15
N TYR A 290 -8.82 -16.07 -4.59
CA TYR A 290 -9.78 -16.91 -3.86
C TYR A 290 -10.03 -18.30 -4.43
N GLN A 291 -9.22 -18.80 -5.36
CA GLN A 291 -9.44 -20.16 -5.87
C GLN A 291 -9.39 -21.17 -4.69
N GLY A 292 -10.54 -21.79 -4.38
CA GLY A 292 -10.70 -22.76 -3.29
C GLY A 292 -11.05 -22.21 -1.90
N CYS A 293 -11.50 -20.96 -1.76
CA CYS A 293 -11.88 -20.37 -0.46
C CYS A 293 -13.37 -20.56 -0.12
N VAL A 294 -13.68 -20.65 1.18
CA VAL A 294 -15.06 -20.59 1.71
C VAL A 294 -15.32 -19.16 2.20
N ARG A 295 -16.44 -18.55 1.76
CA ARG A 295 -16.77 -17.15 2.09
C ARG A 295 -17.99 -17.09 3.00
N CYS A 296 -17.91 -16.38 4.13
CA CYS A 296 -19.08 -15.89 4.86
C CYS A 296 -19.23 -14.40 4.64
N GLU A 297 -20.41 -13.98 4.18
CA GLU A 297 -20.76 -12.57 4.06
C GLU A 297 -21.75 -12.20 5.18
N VAL A 298 -21.48 -11.09 5.86
CA VAL A 298 -22.47 -10.45 6.72
C VAL A 298 -23.15 -9.36 5.92
N SER A 299 -24.46 -9.51 5.72
CA SER A 299 -25.29 -8.54 5.01
C SER A 299 -26.39 -8.05 5.94
N TRP A 300 -26.75 -6.76 5.83
CA TRP A 300 -27.90 -6.19 6.51
C TRP A 300 -29.23 -6.86 6.15
N ARG A 301 -29.28 -7.58 5.02
CA ARG A 301 -30.50 -8.26 4.55
C ARG A 301 -30.75 -9.60 5.24
N ASP A 302 -29.74 -10.22 5.84
CA ASP A 302 -29.85 -11.55 6.44
C ASP A 302 -29.16 -11.57 7.80
N SER A 303 -29.93 -11.80 8.87
CA SER A 303 -29.40 -12.01 10.23
C SER A 303 -28.62 -13.33 10.39
N ILE A 304 -28.57 -14.16 9.33
CA ILE A 304 -27.93 -15.48 9.29
C ILE A 304 -26.67 -15.38 8.41
N CYS A 305 -25.50 -15.77 8.94
CA CYS A 305 -24.27 -15.89 8.14
C CYS A 305 -24.49 -16.94 7.05
N ARG A 306 -24.44 -16.54 5.79
CA ARG A 306 -24.48 -17.49 4.67
C ARG A 306 -23.05 -17.83 4.28
N LEU A 307 -22.66 -19.06 4.58
CA LEU A 307 -21.44 -19.65 4.03
C LEU A 307 -21.71 -19.98 2.56
N THR A 308 -21.03 -19.27 1.67
CA THR A 308 -20.98 -19.57 0.25
C THR A 308 -19.64 -20.22 -0.04
N GLN A 309 -19.66 -21.50 -0.38
CA GLN A 309 -18.50 -22.15 -0.96
C GLN A 309 -18.45 -21.78 -2.43
N ARG A 310 -17.37 -21.12 -2.87
CA ARG A 310 -17.17 -20.94 -4.30
C ARG A 310 -16.78 -22.30 -4.89
N PRO A 311 -17.40 -22.74 -5.99
CA PRO A 311 -16.92 -23.92 -6.70
C PRO A 311 -15.45 -23.70 -7.06
N LEU A 312 -14.60 -24.69 -6.80
CA LEU A 312 -13.26 -24.70 -7.40
C LEU A 312 -13.48 -24.63 -8.92
N ASN A 313 -12.78 -23.72 -9.61
CA ASN A 313 -12.70 -23.80 -11.06
C ASN A 313 -12.11 -25.18 -11.40
N THR A 314 -12.93 -26.05 -11.97
CA THR A 314 -12.64 -27.44 -12.34
C THR A 314 -11.50 -27.60 -13.34
N MET A 315 -10.91 -26.51 -13.84
CA MET A 315 -9.69 -26.56 -14.65
C MET A 315 -8.46 -27.05 -13.87
N VAL A 316 -8.39 -26.89 -12.55
CA VAL A 316 -7.25 -27.39 -11.76
C VAL A 316 -7.39 -28.87 -11.43
N ASP A 317 -8.62 -29.38 -11.27
CA ASP A 317 -8.86 -30.80 -11.02
C ASP A 317 -8.55 -31.66 -12.26
N ASN A 318 -8.77 -31.14 -13.47
CA ASN A 318 -8.33 -31.83 -14.70
C ASN A 318 -6.81 -32.02 -14.77
N ILE A 319 -6.01 -31.08 -14.25
CA ILE A 319 -4.55 -31.20 -14.25
C ILE A 319 -4.08 -32.20 -13.18
N VAL A 320 -4.72 -32.24 -12.01
CA VAL A 320 -4.37 -33.20 -10.95
C VAL A 320 -4.82 -34.63 -11.31
N ASP A 321 -5.97 -34.81 -11.95
CA ASP A 321 -6.42 -36.11 -12.45
C ASP A 321 -5.64 -36.57 -13.70
N GLU A 322 -5.16 -35.65 -14.54
CA GLU A 322 -4.28 -35.96 -15.68
C GLU A 322 -2.86 -36.30 -15.22
N VAL A 323 -2.37 -35.69 -14.13
CA VAL A 323 -1.11 -36.06 -13.47
C VAL A 323 -1.23 -37.41 -12.74
N ARG A 324 -2.36 -37.70 -12.06
CA ARG A 324 -2.61 -39.03 -11.47
C ARG A 324 -2.70 -40.13 -12.52
N LYS A 325 -3.42 -39.89 -13.63
CA LYS A 325 -3.45 -40.83 -14.76
C LYS A 325 -2.08 -41.06 -15.40
N LYS A 326 -1.20 -40.05 -15.42
CA LYS A 326 0.17 -40.22 -15.91
C LYS A 326 1.09 -40.97 -14.94
N ILE A 327 0.86 -40.85 -13.63
CA ILE A 327 1.64 -41.57 -12.62
C ILE A 327 1.26 -43.06 -12.59
N ASP A 328 -0.04 -43.40 -12.66
CA ASP A 328 -0.51 -44.79 -12.71
C ASP A 328 -0.10 -45.52 -14.01
N LEU A 329 0.13 -44.79 -15.11
CA LEU A 329 0.64 -45.37 -16.37
C LEU A 329 2.16 -45.64 -16.37
N THR A 330 2.90 -45.17 -15.37
CA THR A 330 4.36 -45.39 -15.25
C THR A 330 4.73 -46.59 -14.37
N GLU A 331 3.81 -47.12 -13.56
CA GLU A 331 4.06 -48.32 -12.72
C GLU A 331 3.76 -49.65 -13.44
N GLU A 332 3.17 -49.64 -14.65
CA GLU A 332 2.92 -50.85 -15.46
C GLU A 332 4.01 -51.15 -16.51
N LEU A 333 5.12 -50.41 -16.57
CA LEU A 333 6.22 -50.64 -17.51
C LEU A 333 7.58 -50.80 -16.81
N THR A 334 7.67 -51.79 -15.94
CA THR A 334 8.94 -52.45 -15.57
C THR A 334 8.65 -53.93 -15.33
N VAL A 335 8.89 -54.73 -16.37
CA VAL A 335 9.17 -56.18 -16.27
C VAL A 335 10.67 -56.36 -16.25
#